data_AF-A0A9D7L977-F1
#
_entry.id   AF-A0A9D7L977-F1
#
_cell.length_a   1.000
_cell.length_b   1.000
_cell.length_c   1.000
_cell.angle_alpha   90.00
_cell.angle_beta   90.00
_cell.angle_gamma   90.00
#
_symmetry.space_group_name_H-M   'P 1'
#
loop_
_entity.id
_entity.type
_entity.pdbx_description
1 polymer ?
#
loop_
_entity_poly.entity_id
_entity_poly.type
_entity_poly.pdbx_seq_one_letter_code
_entity_poly.pdbx_strand_id
1 'polypeptide(L)'
;AEQSIPSGIATLLISIGPLFIVLGDWLVLTVGRDATRGARPTVATLAGIVLGVSGLVLLVAPSLGAGAAVPLDPWRVGGILFACLAWSAGSIFTRYARRPAEPLTAAAMQMLTGGVWLVLVAGALGEPARFELARASLSSLAAWGYLVVIGSLVGFTTFVWLMKHSTPARVSTYAYVNPIVAVFLGWLLLDEPIGPRLLIASAIIIAGVAIITAQKNRTQLAVTPRQAVAATEPVQKDSR
;
A
#
# COMPACT_ATOMS: atom_id res chain seq x y z
N ALA A 1 10.55 -7.18 15.30
CA ALA A 1 10.70 -8.28 14.32
C ALA A 1 11.83 -7.99 13.33
N GLU A 2 11.87 -6.81 12.72
CA GLU A 2 12.84 -6.46 11.65
C GLU A 2 14.30 -6.29 12.09
N GLN A 3 14.59 -5.96 13.36
CA GLN A 3 15.96 -5.82 13.87
C GLN A 3 16.79 -7.12 13.85
N SER A 4 16.19 -8.25 13.47
CA SER A 4 16.86 -9.54 13.54
C SER A 4 16.39 -10.55 12.48
N ILE A 5 15.33 -10.23 11.74
CA ILE A 5 15.01 -10.97 10.52
C ILE A 5 15.83 -10.33 9.40
N PRO A 6 16.59 -11.11 8.60
CA PRO A 6 17.27 -10.60 7.43
C PRO A 6 16.32 -9.80 6.53
N SER A 7 16.75 -8.64 6.05
CA SER A 7 15.90 -7.72 5.27
C SER A 7 15.23 -8.41 4.08
N GLY A 8 15.93 -9.31 3.39
CA GLY A 8 15.35 -10.12 2.30
C GLY A 8 14.14 -10.94 2.73
N ILE A 9 14.21 -11.60 3.89
CA ILE A 9 13.10 -12.40 4.44
C ILE A 9 11.94 -11.48 4.87
N ALA A 10 12.25 -10.35 5.52
CA ALA A 10 11.24 -9.37 5.88
C ALA A 10 10.50 -8.84 4.65
N THR A 11 11.22 -8.49 3.58
CA THR A 11 10.65 -8.05 2.30
C THR A 11 9.72 -9.11 1.70
N LEU A 12 10.07 -10.39 1.75
CA LEU A 12 9.20 -11.47 1.28
C LEU A 12 7.92 -11.60 2.10
N LEU A 13 8.02 -11.53 3.43
CA LEU A 13 6.85 -11.57 4.30
C LEU A 13 5.93 -10.37 4.05
N ILE A 14 6.49 -9.18 3.87
CA ILE A 14 5.74 -7.94 3.59
C ILE A 14 5.05 -7.99 2.22
N SER A 15 5.62 -8.72 1.26
CA SER A 15 5.05 -8.87 -0.10
C SER A 15 3.69 -9.58 -0.16
N ILE A 16 3.29 -10.22 0.95
CA ILE A 16 1.96 -10.79 1.15
C ILE A 16 0.91 -9.69 1.40
N GLY A 17 1.30 -8.48 1.79
CA GLY A 17 0.40 -7.36 2.09
C GLY A 17 -0.72 -7.13 1.05
N PRO A 18 -0.43 -7.06 -0.26
CA PRO A 18 -1.44 -6.94 -1.31
C PRO A 18 -2.47 -8.09 -1.32
N LEU A 19 -2.05 -9.32 -1.01
CA LEU A 19 -2.98 -10.45 -0.85
C LEU A 19 -3.93 -10.20 0.31
N PHE A 20 -3.45 -9.75 1.47
CA PHE A 20 -4.33 -9.41 2.59
C PHE A 20 -5.28 -8.26 2.27
N ILE A 21 -4.86 -7.26 1.49
CA ILE A 21 -5.74 -6.15 1.06
C ILE A 21 -6.86 -6.70 0.16
N VAL A 22 -6.53 -7.54 -0.81
CA VAL A 22 -7.51 -8.14 -1.72
C VAL A 22 -8.46 -9.08 -0.99
N LEU A 23 -7.95 -9.90 -0.06
CA LEU A 23 -8.78 -10.77 0.77
C LEU A 23 -9.67 -9.97 1.73
N GLY A 24 -9.17 -8.85 2.28
CA GLY A 24 -9.96 -7.95 3.10
C GLY A 24 -11.11 -7.29 2.31
N ASP A 25 -10.84 -6.86 1.07
CA ASP A 25 -11.87 -6.32 0.17
C ASP A 25 -12.93 -7.38 -0.19
N TRP A 26 -12.50 -8.63 -0.37
CA TRP A 26 -13.42 -9.75 -0.58
C TRP A 26 -14.23 -10.10 0.66
N LEU A 27 -13.61 -10.06 1.84
CA LEU A 27 -14.28 -10.33 3.12
C LEU A 27 -15.40 -9.32 3.40
N VAL A 28 -15.19 -8.05 3.06
CA VAL A 28 -16.23 -7.01 3.14
C VAL A 28 -17.45 -7.38 2.29
N LEU A 29 -17.25 -7.96 1.11
CA LEU A 29 -18.34 -8.43 0.26
C LEU A 29 -19.08 -9.64 0.84
N THR A 30 -18.36 -10.58 1.45
CA THR A 30 -18.96 -11.84 1.94
C THR A 30 -19.64 -11.71 3.31
N VAL A 31 -19.08 -10.88 4.20
CA VAL A 31 -19.57 -10.71 5.57
C VAL A 31 -20.40 -9.44 5.71
N GLY A 32 -20.17 -8.45 4.85
CA GLY A 32 -20.95 -7.22 4.83
C GLY A 32 -22.41 -7.47 4.49
N ARG A 33 -23.31 -6.77 5.18
CA ARG A 33 -24.76 -6.78 4.86
C ARG A 33 -25.10 -6.02 3.57
N ASP A 34 -24.10 -5.41 2.94
CA ASP A 34 -24.23 -4.53 1.80
C ASP A 34 -23.44 -5.11 0.62
N ALA A 35 -24.13 -5.87 -0.23
CA ALA A 35 -23.55 -6.53 -1.39
C ALA A 35 -23.00 -5.56 -2.46
N THR A 36 -23.15 -4.25 -2.25
CA THR A 36 -22.58 -3.21 -3.12
C THR A 36 -21.15 -2.82 -2.73
N ARG A 37 -20.64 -3.34 -1.60
CA ARG A 37 -19.28 -3.07 -1.08
C ARG A 37 -18.39 -4.31 -1.20
N GLY A 38 -17.10 -4.07 -1.43
CA GLY A 38 -16.09 -5.11 -1.68
C GLY A 38 -16.14 -5.68 -3.10
N ALA A 39 -15.15 -6.48 -3.44
CA ALA A 39 -15.06 -7.16 -4.74
C ALA A 39 -14.46 -8.55 -4.60
N ARG A 40 -14.91 -9.49 -5.43
CA ARG A 40 -14.27 -10.81 -5.53
C ARG A 40 -12.92 -10.66 -6.26
N PRO A 41 -11.86 -11.33 -5.79
CA PRO A 41 -10.58 -11.33 -6.49
C PRO A 41 -10.78 -11.98 -7.86
N THR A 42 -10.37 -11.27 -8.91
CA THR A 42 -10.37 -11.85 -10.24
C THR A 42 -9.15 -12.72 -10.43
N VAL A 43 -9.20 -13.66 -11.38
CA VAL A 43 -8.04 -14.49 -11.75
C VAL A 43 -6.84 -13.63 -12.16
N ALA A 44 -7.06 -12.52 -12.88
CA ALA A 44 -5.99 -11.61 -13.26
C ALA A 44 -5.39 -10.87 -12.04
N THR A 45 -6.21 -10.49 -11.05
CA THR A 45 -5.69 -9.92 -9.79
C THR A 45 -4.77 -10.90 -9.07
N LEU A 46 -5.20 -12.16 -8.96
CA LEU A 46 -4.40 -13.21 -8.31
C LEU A 46 -3.13 -13.53 -9.11
N ALA A 47 -3.21 -13.64 -10.43
CA ALA A 47 -2.05 -13.84 -11.29
C ALA A 47 -1.04 -12.70 -11.17
N GLY A 48 -1.51 -11.45 -11.13
CA GLY A 48 -0.65 -10.29 -10.94
C GLY A 48 0.05 -10.26 -9.58
N ILE A 49 -0.64 -10.68 -8.50
CA ILE A 49 -0.03 -10.85 -7.16
C ILE A 49 1.04 -11.93 -7.20
N VAL A 50 0.74 -13.10 -7.79
CA VAL A 50 1.71 -14.21 -7.92
C VAL A 50 2.95 -13.77 -8.70
N LEU A 51 2.77 -13.05 -9.81
CA LEU A 51 3.88 -12.49 -10.57
C LEU A 51 4.68 -11.46 -9.78
N GLY A 52 4.01 -10.52 -9.09
CA GLY A 52 4.66 -9.52 -8.24
C GLY A 52 5.51 -10.15 -7.14
N VAL A 53 4.97 -11.14 -6.43
CA VAL A 53 5.70 -11.90 -5.41
C VAL A 53 6.86 -12.69 -6.03
N SER A 54 6.66 -13.35 -7.18
CA SER A 54 7.71 -14.13 -7.85
C SER A 54 8.87 -13.25 -8.29
N GLY A 55 8.59 -12.08 -8.85
CA GLY A 55 9.62 -11.11 -9.22
C GLY A 55 10.34 -10.55 -7.99
N LEU A 56 9.64 -10.34 -6.88
CA LEU A 56 10.28 -9.91 -5.63
C LEU A 56 11.16 -11.00 -5.03
N VAL A 57 10.74 -12.28 -5.08
CA VAL A 57 11.57 -13.43 -4.71
C VAL A 57 12.85 -13.45 -5.53
N LEU A 58 12.76 -13.28 -6.86
CA LEU A 58 13.94 -13.23 -7.71
C LEU A 58 14.85 -12.04 -7.35
N LEU A 59 14.27 -10.89 -7.02
CA LEU A 59 15.00 -9.69 -6.62
C LEU A 59 15.80 -9.91 -5.34
N VAL A 60 15.18 -10.49 -4.30
CA VAL A 60 15.79 -10.66 -2.97
C VAL A 60 16.50 -12.00 -2.79
N ALA A 61 16.40 -12.94 -3.74
CA ALA A 61 17.04 -14.26 -3.69
C ALA A 61 18.52 -14.25 -3.24
N PRO A 62 19.41 -13.35 -3.72
CA PRO A 62 20.81 -13.37 -3.27
C PRO A 62 20.96 -13.02 -1.78
N SER A 63 20.09 -12.19 -1.23
CA SER A 63 20.09 -11.85 0.20
C SER A 63 19.66 -13.00 1.12
N LEU A 64 18.97 -14.01 0.57
CA LEU A 64 18.55 -15.20 1.32
C LEU A 64 19.69 -16.21 1.51
N GLY A 65 20.61 -16.30 0.54
CA GLY A 65 21.77 -17.19 0.60
C GLY A 65 22.99 -16.60 1.30
N ALA A 66 23.05 -15.26 1.41
CA ALA A 66 24.16 -14.54 2.04
C ALA A 66 24.09 -14.50 3.57
N GLY A 67 22.94 -14.83 4.17
CA GLY A 67 22.80 -14.97 5.62
C GLY A 67 23.02 -16.42 6.04
N ALA A 68 23.96 -16.66 6.97
CA ALA A 68 23.99 -17.92 7.72
C ALA A 68 22.57 -18.25 8.19
N ALA A 69 22.15 -19.52 8.14
CA ALA A 69 20.78 -19.95 8.45
C ALA A 69 20.30 -19.41 9.81
N VAL A 70 19.72 -18.21 9.81
CA VAL A 70 19.19 -17.58 11.02
C VAL A 70 17.88 -18.31 11.32
N PRO A 71 17.76 -18.97 12.48
CA PRO A 71 16.51 -19.61 12.87
C PRO A 71 15.38 -18.58 12.82
N LEU A 72 14.36 -18.87 12.01
CA LEU A 72 13.18 -18.03 11.93
C LEU A 72 12.32 -18.25 13.16
N ASP A 73 12.45 -17.35 14.13
CA ASP A 73 11.58 -17.31 15.31
C ASP A 73 10.11 -17.07 14.89
N PRO A 74 9.19 -18.01 15.17
CA PRO A 74 7.78 -17.88 14.82
C PRO A 74 7.12 -16.60 15.32
N TRP A 75 7.53 -16.08 16.49
CA TRP A 75 6.97 -14.85 17.04
C TRP A 75 7.28 -13.65 16.15
N ARG A 76 8.48 -13.61 15.55
CA ARG A 76 8.91 -12.49 14.69
C ARG A 76 8.24 -12.54 13.34
N VAL A 77 8.14 -13.73 12.75
CA VAL A 77 7.37 -13.95 11.52
C VAL A 77 5.91 -13.57 11.75
N GLY A 78 5.31 -14.06 12.84
CA GLY A 78 3.96 -13.71 13.26
C GLY A 78 3.77 -12.20 13.44
N GLY A 79 4.76 -11.51 14.01
CA GLY A 79 4.73 -10.05 14.15
C GLY A 79 4.69 -9.29 12.81
N ILE A 80 5.46 -9.73 11.81
CA ILE A 80 5.42 -9.12 10.46
C ILE A 80 4.08 -9.41 9.78
N LEU A 81 3.61 -10.66 9.84
CA LEU A 81 2.32 -11.03 9.26
C LEU A 81 1.16 -10.29 9.92
N PHE A 82 1.20 -10.12 11.24
CA PHE A 82 0.24 -9.31 11.98
C PHE A 82 0.30 -7.84 11.54
N ALA A 83 1.48 -7.26 11.35
CA ALA A 83 1.63 -5.89 10.86
C ALA A 83 1.01 -5.74 9.45
N CYS A 84 1.26 -6.68 8.53
CA CYS A 84 0.64 -6.68 7.20
C CYS A 84 -0.88 -6.81 7.27
N LEU A 85 -1.40 -7.67 8.15
CA LEU A 85 -2.82 -7.84 8.36
C LEU A 85 -3.47 -6.58 8.95
N ALA A 86 -2.85 -5.97 9.96
CA ALA A 86 -3.31 -4.74 10.60
C ALA A 86 -3.32 -3.57 9.61
N TRP A 87 -2.27 -3.45 8.79
CA TRP A 87 -2.20 -2.47 7.72
C TRP A 87 -3.30 -2.67 6.67
N SER A 88 -3.53 -3.91 6.25
CA SER A 88 -4.62 -4.25 5.33
C SER A 88 -5.98 -3.89 5.93
N ALA A 89 -6.25 -4.29 7.17
CA ALA A 89 -7.49 -3.99 7.87
C ALA A 89 -7.73 -2.47 7.97
N GLY A 90 -6.69 -1.70 8.34
CA GLY A 90 -6.75 -0.23 8.37
C GLY A 90 -7.03 0.37 6.99
N SER A 91 -6.40 -0.14 5.94
CA SER A 91 -6.62 0.30 4.56
C SER A 91 -8.07 0.07 4.11
N ILE A 92 -8.60 -1.12 4.35
CA ILE A 92 -9.99 -1.48 4.04
C ILE A 92 -10.97 -0.67 4.89
N PHE A 93 -10.67 -0.44 6.17
CA PHE A 93 -11.45 0.45 7.03
C PHE A 93 -11.49 1.88 6.47
N THR A 94 -10.35 2.45 6.05
CA THR A 94 -10.29 3.79 5.45
C THR A 94 -11.14 3.90 4.19
N ARG A 95 -11.20 2.84 3.37
CA ARG A 95 -12.05 2.80 2.17
C ARG A 95 -13.55 2.76 2.49
N TYR A 96 -13.94 1.96 3.49
CA TYR A 96 -15.35 1.69 3.79
C TYR A 96 -15.88 2.39 5.05
N ALA A 97 -15.14 3.37 5.57
CA ALA A 97 -15.55 4.16 6.72
C ALA A 97 -16.93 4.78 6.51
N ARG A 98 -17.82 4.64 7.50
CA ARG A 98 -19.20 5.15 7.42
C ARG A 98 -19.29 6.66 7.19
N ARG A 99 -18.31 7.40 7.74
CA ARG A 99 -18.15 8.85 7.56
C ARG A 99 -16.75 9.09 7.00
N PRO A 100 -16.59 9.13 5.66
CA PRO A 100 -15.28 9.35 5.07
C PRO A 100 -14.84 10.80 5.31
N ALA A 101 -13.80 11.00 6.12
CA ALA A 101 -13.14 12.30 6.23
C ALA A 101 -12.38 12.64 4.93
N GLU A 102 -12.11 13.91 4.66
CA GLU A 102 -11.27 14.32 3.54
C GLU A 102 -9.89 13.61 3.58
N PRO A 103 -9.26 13.28 2.43
CA PRO A 103 -8.04 12.46 2.42
C PRO A 103 -6.92 12.99 3.31
N LEU A 104 -6.70 14.31 3.29
CA LEU A 104 -5.69 14.95 4.14
C LEU A 104 -6.03 14.81 5.63
N THR A 105 -7.30 14.98 6.00
CA THR A 105 -7.76 14.83 7.39
C THR A 105 -7.62 13.39 7.87
N ALA A 106 -8.00 12.42 7.05
CA ALA A 106 -7.84 11.00 7.36
C ALA A 106 -6.37 10.60 7.51
N ALA A 107 -5.50 11.08 6.61
CA ALA A 107 -4.05 10.89 6.73
C ALA A 107 -3.49 11.57 8.00
N ALA A 108 -3.92 12.78 8.32
CA ALA A 108 -3.52 13.48 9.54
C ALA A 108 -3.92 12.72 10.81
N MET A 109 -5.15 12.18 10.86
CA MET A 109 -5.60 11.33 11.97
C MET A 109 -4.72 10.09 12.11
N GLN A 110 -4.43 9.39 11.01
CA GLN A 110 -3.54 8.23 11.01
C GLN A 110 -2.13 8.57 11.50
N MET A 111 -1.55 9.67 11.01
CA MET A 111 -0.20 10.12 11.39
C MET A 111 -0.14 10.55 12.86
N LEU A 112 -1.14 11.29 13.36
CA LEU A 112 -1.18 11.71 14.77
C LEU A 112 -1.36 10.52 15.71
N THR A 113 -2.28 9.61 15.41
CA THR A 113 -2.48 8.42 16.24
C THR A 113 -1.24 7.52 16.23
N GLY A 114 -0.65 7.28 15.06
CA GLY A 114 0.60 6.53 14.93
C GLY A 114 1.75 7.20 15.66
N GLY A 115 1.91 8.52 15.51
CA GLY A 115 2.94 9.31 16.18
C GLY A 115 2.83 9.27 17.70
N VAL A 116 1.62 9.43 18.25
CA VAL A 116 1.37 9.29 19.69
C VAL A 116 1.77 7.90 20.17
N TRP A 117 1.36 6.84 19.46
CA TRP A 117 1.71 5.48 19.83
C TRP A 117 3.23 5.24 19.78
N LEU A 118 3.91 5.73 18.74
CA LEU A 118 5.37 5.64 18.62
C LEU A 118 6.08 6.36 19.77
N VAL A 119 5.63 7.55 20.16
CA VAL A 119 6.20 8.29 21.30
C VAL A 119 6.00 7.53 22.61
N LEU A 120 4.82 6.94 22.83
CA LEU A 120 4.55 6.13 24.04
C LEU A 120 5.45 4.89 24.10
N VAL A 121 5.60 4.18 22.98
CA VAL A 121 6.47 2.99 22.90
C VAL A 121 7.93 3.39 23.08
N ALA A 122 8.41 4.45 22.41
CA ALA A 122 9.77 4.94 22.58
C ALA A 122 10.05 5.33 24.04
N GLY A 123 9.10 5.99 24.70
CA GLY A 123 9.16 6.31 26.13
C GLY A 123 9.26 5.07 27.02
N ALA A 124 8.41 4.06 26.76
CA ALA A 124 8.43 2.79 27.50
C ALA A 124 9.73 1.99 27.30
N LEU A 125 10.36 2.11 26.13
CA LEU A 125 11.65 1.49 25.82
C LEU A 125 12.87 2.32 26.30
N GLY A 126 12.65 3.51 26.85
CA GLY A 126 13.70 4.39 27.35
C GLY A 126 14.57 5.01 26.25
N GLU A 127 14.09 5.05 25.00
CA GLU A 127 14.80 5.64 23.87
C GLU A 127 15.08 7.15 24.01
N PRO A 128 14.18 7.98 24.60
CA PRO A 128 14.45 9.41 24.78
C PRO A 128 15.72 9.71 25.57
N ALA A 129 16.09 8.84 26.53
CA ALA A 129 17.31 9.00 27.32
C ALA A 129 18.60 8.76 26.52
N ARG A 130 18.49 8.13 25.35
CA ARG A 130 19.60 7.81 24.44
C ARG A 130 19.60 8.72 23.20
N PHE A 131 18.60 9.58 23.06
CA PHE A 131 18.42 10.44 21.90
C PHE A 131 19.11 11.78 22.14
N GLU A 132 20.16 12.05 21.36
CA GLU A 132 20.88 13.32 21.39
C GLU A 132 20.70 14.06 20.07
N LEU A 133 19.81 15.07 20.05
CA LEU A 133 19.52 15.85 18.83
C LEU A 133 20.78 16.52 18.26
N ALA A 134 21.73 16.89 19.12
CA ALA A 134 23.01 17.48 18.71
C ALA A 134 23.90 16.53 17.87
N ARG A 135 23.66 15.21 17.93
CA ARG A 135 24.36 14.22 17.09
C ARG A 135 23.67 13.99 15.74
N ALA A 136 22.49 14.55 15.52
CA ALA A 136 21.79 14.41 14.25
C ALA A 136 22.52 15.23 13.17
N SER A 137 23.07 14.54 12.17
CA SER A 137 23.70 15.20 11.04
C SER A 137 22.67 15.96 10.19
N LEU A 138 23.14 16.96 9.42
CA LEU A 138 22.26 17.71 8.52
C LEU A 138 21.61 16.79 7.46
N SER A 139 22.32 15.75 7.00
CA SER A 139 21.75 14.77 6.07
C SER A 139 20.66 13.92 6.73
N SER A 140 20.83 13.52 7.99
CA SER A 140 19.77 12.83 8.76
C SER A 140 18.53 13.71 8.93
N LEU A 141 18.72 15.00 9.23
CA LEU A 141 17.62 15.94 9.40
C LEU A 141 16.90 16.25 8.08
N ALA A 142 17.66 16.37 6.99
CA ALA A 142 17.11 16.55 5.64
C ALA A 142 16.32 15.30 5.19
N ALA A 143 16.86 14.09 5.43
CA ALA A 143 16.17 12.84 5.15
C ALA A 143 14.87 12.72 5.98
N TRP A 144 14.91 13.10 7.25
CA TRP A 144 13.72 13.16 8.10
C TRP A 144 12.69 14.16 7.55
N GLY A 145 13.10 15.38 7.16
CA GLY A 145 12.22 16.38 6.55
C GLY A 145 11.59 15.89 5.24
N TYR A 146 12.38 15.20 4.40
CA TYR A 146 11.88 14.55 3.20
C TYR A 146 10.81 13.49 3.52
N LEU A 147 11.04 12.64 4.52
CA LEU A 147 10.06 11.64 4.95
C LEU A 147 8.79 12.28 5.50
N VAL A 148 8.89 13.38 6.26
CA VAL A 148 7.72 14.12 6.75
C VAL A 148 6.89 14.67 5.59
N VAL A 149 7.52 15.34 4.62
CA VAL A 149 6.79 16.02 3.54
C VAL A 149 6.35 15.03 2.45
N ILE A 150 7.29 14.28 1.88
CA ILE A 150 7.03 13.42 0.72
C ILE A 150 6.49 12.06 1.18
N GLY A 151 7.15 11.43 2.15
CA GLY A 151 6.75 10.11 2.65
C GLY A 151 5.41 10.12 3.35
N SER A 152 5.18 11.11 4.23
CA SER A 152 3.98 11.20 5.06
C SER A 152 2.91 12.09 4.44
N LEU A 153 3.13 13.41 4.36
CA LEU A 153 2.08 14.35 3.92
C LEU A 153 1.57 14.03 2.52
N VAL A 154 2.46 13.95 1.53
CA VAL A 154 2.08 13.62 0.14
C VAL A 154 1.69 12.15 0.04
N GLY A 155 2.59 11.24 0.44
CA GLY A 155 2.42 9.80 0.27
C GLY A 155 1.13 9.25 0.88
N PHE A 156 0.87 9.50 2.17
CA PHE A 156 -0.33 8.96 2.83
C PHE A 156 -1.60 9.66 2.37
N THR A 157 -1.56 10.97 2.08
CA THR A 157 -2.74 11.66 1.53
C THR A 157 -3.12 11.09 0.18
N THR A 158 -2.13 10.87 -0.70
CA THR A 158 -2.35 10.21 -2.00
C THR A 158 -2.83 8.78 -1.83
N PHE A 159 -2.27 8.01 -0.89
CA PHE A 159 -2.73 6.65 -0.59
C PHE A 159 -4.20 6.62 -0.18
N VAL A 160 -4.60 7.47 0.78
CA VAL A 160 -5.99 7.57 1.25
C VAL A 160 -6.91 8.02 0.11
N TRP A 161 -6.48 8.99 -0.70
CA TRP A 161 -7.23 9.42 -1.88
C TRP A 161 -7.41 8.28 -2.88
N LEU A 162 -6.35 7.52 -3.19
CA LEU A 162 -6.39 6.37 -4.09
C LEU A 162 -7.28 5.25 -3.56
N MET A 163 -7.30 5.01 -2.24
CA MET A 163 -8.18 4.02 -1.62
C MET A 163 -9.67 4.33 -1.83
N LYS A 164 -10.01 5.60 -2.12
CA LYS A 164 -11.37 6.03 -2.47
C LYS A 164 -11.64 6.07 -3.98
N HIS A 165 -10.62 6.35 -4.80
CA HIS A 165 -10.77 6.59 -6.24
C HIS A 165 -10.33 5.42 -7.12
N SER A 166 -9.69 4.39 -6.55
CA SER A 166 -9.25 3.19 -7.25
C SER A 166 -9.67 1.93 -6.48
N THR A 167 -9.43 0.76 -7.04
CA THR A 167 -9.69 -0.53 -6.36
C THR A 167 -8.56 -0.85 -5.38
N PRO A 168 -8.81 -1.52 -4.23
CA PRO A 168 -7.76 -1.87 -3.27
C PRO A 168 -6.63 -2.69 -3.89
N ALA A 169 -6.95 -3.60 -4.81
CA ALA A 169 -5.97 -4.37 -5.59
C ALA A 169 -4.98 -3.45 -6.31
N ARG A 170 -5.47 -2.53 -7.14
CA ARG A 170 -4.63 -1.55 -7.85
C ARG A 170 -3.82 -0.67 -6.91
N VAL A 171 -4.42 -0.16 -5.83
CA VAL A 171 -3.69 0.66 -4.87
C VAL A 171 -2.54 -0.15 -4.29
N SER A 172 -2.79 -1.37 -3.81
CA SER A 172 -1.80 -2.23 -3.18
C SER A 172 -0.60 -2.61 -4.05
N THR A 173 -0.67 -2.41 -5.37
CA THR A 173 0.47 -2.62 -6.27
C THR A 173 1.69 -1.74 -5.94
N TYR A 174 1.50 -0.63 -5.20
CA TYR A 174 2.61 0.19 -4.69
C TYR A 174 3.66 -0.66 -3.95
N ALA A 175 3.23 -1.71 -3.22
CA ALA A 175 4.13 -2.57 -2.47
C ALA A 175 5.13 -3.31 -3.37
N TYR A 176 4.78 -3.56 -4.63
CA TYR A 176 5.66 -4.19 -5.62
C TYR A 176 6.46 -3.18 -6.41
N VAL A 177 5.89 -2.01 -6.69
CA VAL A 177 6.55 -0.95 -7.46
C VAL A 177 7.64 -0.26 -6.63
N ASN A 178 7.43 -0.08 -5.32
CA ASN A 178 8.36 0.63 -4.44
C ASN A 178 9.80 0.07 -4.48
N PRO A 179 10.04 -1.26 -4.37
CA PRO A 179 11.38 -1.83 -4.53
C PRO A 179 12.04 -1.49 -5.88
N ILE A 180 11.30 -1.45 -6.98
CA ILE A 180 11.85 -1.10 -8.30
C ILE A 180 12.30 0.36 -8.31
N VAL A 181 11.47 1.26 -7.79
CA VAL A 181 11.80 2.69 -7.70
C VAL A 181 13.02 2.90 -6.80
N ALA A 182 13.09 2.19 -5.67
CA ALA A 182 14.22 2.26 -4.76
C ALA A 182 15.52 1.85 -5.45
N VAL A 183 15.53 0.73 -6.17
CA VAL A 183 16.74 0.28 -6.87
C VAL A 183 17.09 1.19 -8.05
N PHE A 184 16.11 1.71 -8.78
CA PHE A 184 16.35 2.70 -9.83
C PHE A 184 17.02 3.96 -9.27
N LEU A 185 16.56 4.46 -8.12
CA LEU A 185 17.18 5.60 -7.44
C LEU A 185 18.56 5.25 -6.87
N GLY A 186 18.78 4.02 -6.40
CA GLY A 186 20.10 3.55 -5.97
C GLY A 186 21.10 3.57 -7.12
N TRP A 187 20.71 3.08 -8.30
CA TRP A 187 21.55 3.21 -9.49
C TRP A 187 21.79 4.67 -9.90
N LEU A 188 20.73 5.49 -9.90
CA LEU A 188 20.80 6.88 -10.39
C LEU A 188 21.58 7.82 -9.47
N LEU A 189 21.48 7.63 -8.15
CA LEU A 189 22.00 8.56 -7.14
C LEU A 189 23.21 8.01 -6.38
N LEU A 190 23.38 6.69 -6.31
CA LEU A 190 24.43 6.01 -5.55
C LEU A 190 25.36 5.17 -6.44
N ASP A 191 25.21 5.26 -7.78
CA ASP A 191 25.98 4.50 -8.77
C ASP A 191 25.97 2.97 -8.55
N GLU A 192 24.88 2.45 -7.97
CA GLU A 192 24.73 1.01 -7.73
C GLU A 192 24.58 0.23 -9.05
N PRO A 193 25.37 -0.83 -9.29
CA PRO A 193 25.35 -1.54 -10.57
C PRO A 193 24.03 -2.28 -10.81
N ILE A 194 23.41 -2.02 -11.97
CA ILE A 194 22.21 -2.75 -12.42
C ILE A 194 22.63 -4.08 -13.05
N GLY A 195 22.35 -5.18 -12.35
CA GLY A 195 22.56 -6.54 -12.86
C GLY A 195 21.40 -7.06 -13.73
N PRO A 196 21.63 -8.09 -14.59
CA PRO A 196 20.57 -8.71 -15.39
C PRO A 196 19.41 -9.27 -14.56
N ARG A 197 19.70 -9.79 -13.35
CA ARG A 197 18.68 -10.29 -12.42
C ARG A 197 17.67 -9.23 -12.03
N LEU A 198 18.16 -8.03 -11.72
CA LEU A 198 17.34 -6.90 -11.34
C LEU A 198 16.41 -6.52 -12.49
N LEU A 199 16.93 -6.43 -13.72
CA LEU A 199 16.11 -6.15 -14.91
C LEU A 199 15.00 -7.18 -15.11
N ILE A 200 15.32 -8.47 -14.99
CA ILE A 200 14.34 -9.56 -15.11
C ILE A 200 13.30 -9.49 -14.00
N ALA A 201 13.73 -9.29 -12.74
CA ALA A 201 12.83 -9.16 -11.60
C ALA A 201 11.89 -7.95 -11.75
N SER A 202 12.42 -6.79 -12.14
CA SER A 202 11.64 -5.59 -12.41
C SER A 202 10.63 -5.81 -13.53
N ALA A 203 11.03 -6.48 -14.62
CA ALA A 203 10.12 -6.80 -15.73
C ALA A 203 8.95 -7.70 -15.27
N ILE A 204 9.23 -8.74 -14.48
CA ILE A 204 8.21 -9.66 -13.92
C ILE A 204 7.24 -8.90 -13.01
N ILE A 205 7.77 -8.06 -12.13
CA ILE A 205 6.96 -7.23 -11.22
C ILE A 205 6.06 -6.29 -12.02
N ILE A 206 6.64 -5.54 -12.97
CA ILE A 206 5.88 -4.57 -13.80
C ILE A 206 4.80 -5.29 -14.59
N ALA A 207 5.06 -6.48 -15.14
CA ALA A 207 4.05 -7.28 -15.82
C ALA A 207 2.88 -7.65 -14.87
N GLY A 208 3.17 -8.08 -13.64
CA GLY A 208 2.15 -8.36 -12.63
C GLY A 208 1.31 -7.13 -12.28
N VAL A 209 1.96 -5.97 -12.08
CA VAL A 209 1.29 -4.68 -11.82
C VAL A 209 0.42 -4.25 -13.00
N ALA A 210 0.93 -4.41 -14.23
CA ALA A 210 0.19 -4.10 -15.45
C ALA A 210 -1.07 -4.97 -15.58
N ILE A 211 -0.99 -6.27 -15.27
CA ILE A 211 -2.16 -7.17 -15.28
C ILE A 211 -3.23 -6.70 -14.29
N ILE A 212 -2.85 -6.31 -13.07
CA ILE A 212 -3.79 -5.79 -12.06
C ILE A 212 -4.42 -4.47 -12.52
N THR A 213 -3.64 -3.62 -13.19
CA THR A 213 -4.06 -2.26 -13.56
C THR A 213 -4.89 -2.24 -14.84
N ALA A 214 -4.60 -3.12 -15.81
CA ALA A 214 -5.27 -3.20 -17.10
C ALA A 214 -6.73 -3.68 -17.03
N GLN A 215 -7.18 -4.20 -15.88
CA GLN A 215 -8.56 -4.64 -15.70
C GLN A 215 -9.53 -3.46 -15.80
N LYS A 216 -10.26 -3.30 -16.90
CA LYS A 216 -11.27 -2.24 -17.07
C LYS A 216 -12.30 -2.29 -15.93
N ASN A 217 -12.57 -1.14 -15.30
CA ASN A 217 -13.71 -0.94 -14.40
C ASN A 217 -15.01 -1.13 -15.21
N ARG A 218 -15.50 -2.37 -15.32
CA ARG A 218 -16.77 -2.68 -16.00
C ARG A 218 -18.00 -2.05 -15.32
N THR A 219 -17.85 -1.49 -14.13
CA THR A 219 -18.96 -0.99 -13.30
C THR A 219 -19.31 0.49 -13.52
N GLN A 220 -18.59 1.26 -14.34
CA GLN A 220 -18.92 2.67 -14.59
C GLN A 220 -19.84 2.92 -15.81
N LEU A 221 -20.19 1.89 -16.59
CA LEU A 221 -21.03 2.05 -17.79
C LEU A 221 -22.55 1.88 -17.54
N ALA A 222 -22.97 1.62 -16.29
CA ALA A 222 -24.38 1.37 -15.98
C ALA A 222 -25.18 2.62 -15.53
N VAL A 223 -24.56 3.81 -15.47
CA VAL A 223 -25.29 5.06 -15.24
C VAL A 223 -25.34 5.84 -16.56
N THR A 224 -26.18 5.38 -17.48
CA THR A 224 -26.68 6.24 -18.56
C THR A 224 -27.78 7.12 -17.95
N PRO A 225 -27.68 8.45 -17.96
CA PRO A 225 -28.75 9.31 -17.46
C PRO A 225 -29.94 9.26 -18.42
N ARG A 226 -30.87 8.33 -18.20
CA ARG A 226 -32.21 8.36 -18.81
C ARG A 226 -33.10 9.48 -18.23
N GLN A 227 -32.54 10.37 -17.42
CA GLN A 227 -33.24 11.49 -16.78
C GLN A 227 -33.06 12.84 -17.50
N ALA A 228 -32.26 12.92 -18.58
CA ALA A 228 -32.08 14.17 -19.31
C ALA A 228 -33.19 14.47 -20.34
N VAL A 229 -34.11 13.53 -20.62
CA VAL A 229 -35.16 13.71 -21.65
C VAL A 229 -36.53 14.08 -21.06
N ALA A 230 -36.73 13.97 -19.75
CA ALA A 230 -38.02 14.26 -19.11
C ALA A 230 -38.22 15.75 -18.74
N ALA A 231 -37.23 16.62 -18.98
CA ALA A 231 -37.25 18.02 -18.53
C ALA A 231 -37.56 19.05 -19.65
N THR A 232 -37.95 18.60 -20.85
CA THR A 232 -38.17 19.49 -22.01
C THR A 232 -39.60 19.48 -22.55
N GLU A 233 -40.60 18.97 -21.82
CA GLU A 233 -41.99 19.27 -22.20
C GLU A 233 -42.35 20.71 -21.78
N PRO A 234 -42.64 21.62 -22.73
CA PRO A 234 -43.07 22.95 -22.39
C PRO A 234 -44.50 22.89 -21.86
N VAL A 235 -44.71 23.40 -20.65
CA VAL A 235 -46.04 23.61 -20.06
C VAL A 235 -46.80 24.58 -20.96
N GLN A 236 -47.72 24.02 -21.75
CA GLN A 236 -48.67 24.76 -22.57
C GLN A 236 -49.66 25.45 -21.62
N LYS A 237 -49.44 26.75 -21.37
CA LYS A 237 -50.38 27.62 -20.66
C LYS A 237 -51.62 27.78 -21.54
N ASP A 238 -52.68 27.06 -21.19
CA ASP A 238 -53.98 27.28 -21.81
C ASP A 238 -54.62 28.51 -21.18
N SER A 239 -54.89 29.50 -22.02
CA SER A 239 -55.57 30.75 -21.70
C SER A 239 -57.08 30.55 -21.83
N ARG A 240 -57.83 30.75 -20.75
CA ARG A 240 -59.24 31.18 -20.75
C ARG A 240 -59.66 31.64 -19.36
#